data_AF-A0A7W7RUA0-F1
#
_entry.id   AF-A0A7W7RUA0-F1
#
_cell.length_a   1.000
_cell.length_b   1.000
_cell.length_c   1.000
_cell.angle_alpha   90.00
_cell.angle_beta   90.00
_cell.angle_gamma   90.00
#
_symmetry.space_group_name_H-M   'P 1'
#
loop_
_entity.id
_entity.type
_entity.pdbx_description
1 polymer ?
#
loop_
_entity_poly.entity_id
_entity_poly.type
_entity_poly.pdbx_seq_one_letter_code
_entity_poly.pdbx_strand_id
1 'polypeptide(L)'
;MAGVDVAPAQIGLQLAWITVTYADGTVRREQWRLATSLTDHIRYPARELVAHYHERWQAETTYFSIKVTMLHGRVLRSRRLPDIDQEVYALLTVYQALVRIAGDAILSRPRLDPDRISFTVALEAARDQVITASGVLISGIAVLTGAIGRSIPRCVPRASTR
;
A
#
# COMPACT_ATOMS: atom_id res chain seq x y z
N MET A 1 -9.87 -39.32 7.86
CA MET A 1 -9.32 -38.07 7.28
C MET A 1 -7.83 -38.09 7.55
N ALA A 2 -7.00 -38.27 6.51
CA ALA A 2 -5.54 -38.32 6.66
C ALA A 2 -5.02 -36.91 6.94
N GLY A 3 -4.28 -36.75 8.05
CA GLY A 3 -3.58 -35.51 8.37
C GLY A 3 -2.49 -35.26 7.35
N VAL A 4 -2.42 -34.03 6.83
CA VAL A 4 -1.28 -33.58 6.03
C VAL A 4 -0.10 -33.46 7.00
N ASP A 5 0.80 -34.42 6.96
CA ASP A 5 2.06 -34.37 7.70
C ASP A 5 2.97 -33.36 6.99
N VAL A 6 2.92 -32.10 7.44
CA VAL A 6 3.79 -31.05 6.92
C VAL A 6 5.14 -31.23 7.59
N ALA A 7 6.10 -31.80 6.85
CA ALA A 7 7.48 -31.87 7.30
C ALA A 7 7.94 -30.47 7.79
N PRO A 8 8.70 -30.38 8.90
CA PRO A 8 9.09 -29.09 9.44
C PRO A 8 9.83 -28.29 8.37
N ALA A 9 9.31 -27.11 8.03
CA ALA A 9 9.94 -26.23 7.07
C ALA A 9 11.31 -25.82 7.62
N GLN A 10 12.38 -26.11 6.88
CA GLN A 10 13.70 -25.62 7.22
C GLN A 10 13.73 -24.10 7.02
N ILE A 11 13.98 -23.35 8.09
CA ILE A 11 14.08 -21.88 8.05
C ILE A 11 15.56 -21.50 8.21
N GLY A 12 16.08 -20.74 7.25
CA GLY A 12 17.39 -20.12 7.30
C GLY A 12 17.31 -18.61 7.52
N LEU A 13 18.42 -18.02 8.00
CA LEU A 13 18.60 -16.58 8.08
C LEU A 13 19.49 -16.12 6.93
N GLN A 14 18.99 -15.20 6.10
CA GLN A 14 19.80 -14.51 5.09
C GLN A 14 20.08 -13.07 5.51
N LEU A 15 21.30 -12.60 5.27
CA LEU A 15 21.76 -11.25 5.57
C LEU A 15 21.84 -10.44 4.28
N ALA A 16 21.27 -9.24 4.27
CA ALA A 16 21.47 -8.28 3.20
C ALA A 16 21.69 -6.87 3.75
N TRP A 17 22.37 -6.04 2.96
CA TRP A 17 22.45 -4.61 3.21
C TRP A 17 21.42 -3.90 2.34
N ILE A 18 20.65 -3.00 2.95
CA ILE A 18 19.78 -2.07 2.23
C ILE A 18 20.40 -0.68 2.31
N THR A 19 20.45 -0.01 1.18
CA THR A 19 20.85 1.39 1.09
C THR A 19 19.65 2.19 0.59
N VAL A 20 19.20 3.13 1.41
CA VAL A 20 18.10 4.05 1.12
C VAL A 20 18.73 5.44 0.93
N THR A 21 18.65 5.98 -0.28
CA THR A 21 19.10 7.36 -0.56
C THR A 21 17.89 8.26 -0.60
N TYR A 22 17.67 9.07 0.44
CA TYR A 22 16.55 9.98 0.53
C TYR A 22 16.68 11.17 -0.43
N ALA A 23 15.56 11.87 -0.59
CA ALA A 23 15.39 13.07 -1.39
C ALA A 23 16.38 14.21 -1.13
N ASP A 24 16.76 14.37 0.13
CA ASP A 24 17.70 15.38 0.61
C ASP A 24 19.17 14.95 0.41
N GLY A 25 19.39 13.81 -0.25
CA GLY A 25 20.70 13.23 -0.48
C GLY A 25 21.24 12.45 0.71
N THR A 26 20.52 12.37 1.82
CA THR A 26 20.95 11.55 2.95
C THR A 26 20.91 10.07 2.55
N VAL A 27 21.97 9.34 2.91
CA VAL A 27 22.06 7.90 2.63
C VAL A 27 22.00 7.17 3.95
N ARG A 28 21.00 6.30 4.10
CA ARG A 28 20.90 5.38 5.22
C ARG A 28 21.21 3.98 4.74
N ARG A 29 22.17 3.33 5.39
CA ARG A 29 22.51 1.94 5.14
C ARG A 29 22.20 1.12 6.38
N GLU A 30 21.45 0.03 6.20
CA GLU A 30 21.01 -0.83 7.30
C GLU A 30 21.18 -2.30 6.92
N GLN A 31 21.52 -3.13 7.92
CA GLN A 31 21.66 -4.57 7.74
C GLN A 31 20.35 -5.26 8.12
N TRP A 32 19.77 -6.00 7.18
CA TRP A 32 18.54 -6.74 7.39
C TRP A 32 18.82 -8.24 7.54
N ARG A 33 18.02 -8.90 8.38
CA ARG A 33 18.02 -10.34 8.61
C ARG A 33 16.66 -10.88 8.19
N LEU A 34 16.62 -11.67 7.12
CA LEU A 34 15.40 -12.28 6.63
C LEU A 34 15.36 -13.75 7.05
N ALA A 35 14.32 -14.13 7.81
CA ALA A 35 13.99 -15.53 8.03
C ALA A 35 13.20 -16.05 6.83
N THR A 36 13.69 -17.10 6.18
CA THR A 36 13.09 -17.64 4.95
C THR A 36 13.30 -19.15 4.82
N SER A 37 12.35 -19.83 4.18
CA SER A 37 12.51 -21.23 3.77
C SER A 37 13.34 -21.39 2.48
N LEU A 38 13.69 -20.28 1.81
CA LEU A 38 14.56 -20.25 0.65
C LEU A 38 16.03 -20.20 1.08
N THR A 39 16.58 -21.37 1.40
CA THR A 39 17.90 -21.50 2.05
C THR A 39 19.09 -21.54 1.07
N ASP A 40 18.85 -21.79 -0.22
CA ASP A 40 19.88 -21.77 -1.26
C ASP A 40 20.24 -20.33 -1.66
N HIS A 41 21.36 -19.82 -1.14
CA HIS A 41 21.83 -18.46 -1.39
C HIS A 41 22.35 -18.21 -2.81
N ILE A 42 22.67 -19.26 -3.57
CA ILE A 42 23.09 -19.14 -4.98
C ILE A 42 21.87 -18.96 -5.85
N ARG A 43 20.82 -19.77 -5.60
CA ARG A 43 19.56 -19.70 -6.34
C ARG A 43 18.67 -18.54 -5.91
N TYR A 44 18.72 -18.15 -4.63
CA TYR A 44 17.92 -17.07 -4.05
C TYR A 44 18.83 -16.05 -3.36
N PRO A 45 19.45 -15.13 -4.12
CA PRO A 45 20.34 -14.14 -3.55
C PRO A 45 19.62 -13.23 -2.54
N ALA A 46 20.27 -12.97 -1.41
CA ALA A 46 19.70 -12.18 -0.31
C ALA A 46 19.20 -10.79 -0.76
N ARG A 47 19.86 -10.16 -1.74
CA ARG A 47 19.45 -8.86 -2.29
C ARG A 47 18.09 -8.91 -2.98
N GLU A 48 17.83 -9.97 -3.74
CA GLU A 48 16.56 -10.15 -4.46
C GLU A 48 15.43 -10.50 -3.50
N LEU A 49 15.71 -11.37 -2.52
CA LEU A 49 14.75 -11.70 -1.46
C LEU A 49 14.34 -10.46 -0.67
N VAL A 50 15.29 -9.58 -0.36
CA VAL A 50 15.01 -8.33 0.35
C VAL A 50 14.28 -7.32 -0.53
N ALA A 51 14.55 -7.26 -1.84
CA ALA A 51 13.76 -6.45 -2.77
C ALA A 51 12.30 -6.92 -2.81
N HIS A 52 12.04 -8.22 -2.92
CA HIS A 52 10.68 -8.77 -2.88
C HIS A 52 10.02 -8.60 -1.50
N TYR A 53 10.78 -8.72 -0.41
CA TYR A 53 10.26 -8.44 0.92
C TYR A 53 9.87 -6.96 1.08
N HIS A 54 10.65 -6.05 0.48
CA HIS A 54 10.29 -4.63 0.41
C HIS A 54 9.02 -4.42 -0.41
N GLU A 55 8.84 -5.10 -1.54
CA GLU A 55 7.58 -5.05 -2.31
C GLU A 55 6.40 -5.55 -1.46
N ARG A 56 6.58 -6.64 -0.68
CA ARG A 56 5.57 -7.14 0.27
C ARG A 56 5.22 -6.10 1.33
N TRP A 57 6.16 -5.24 1.73
CA TRP A 57 5.91 -4.17 2.69
C TRP A 57 4.82 -3.17 2.22
N GLN A 58 4.52 -3.14 0.92
CA GLN A 58 3.35 -2.41 0.40
C GLN A 58 2.02 -2.96 0.94
N ALA A 59 1.95 -4.25 1.28
CA ALA A 59 0.80 -4.82 1.98
C ALA A 59 0.71 -4.34 3.44
N GLU A 60 1.84 -4.11 4.11
CA GLU A 60 1.84 -3.46 5.44
C GLU A 60 1.40 -2.00 5.37
N THR A 61 1.76 -1.31 4.29
CA THR A 61 1.25 0.04 3.99
C THR A 61 -0.26 0.06 3.78
N THR A 62 -0.85 -1.01 3.22
CA THR A 62 -2.32 -1.20 3.14
C THR A 62 -2.94 -1.27 4.53
N TYR A 63 -2.39 -2.11 5.42
CA TYR A 63 -2.89 -2.23 6.80
C TYR A 63 -2.75 -0.91 7.58
N PHE A 64 -1.65 -0.18 7.38
CA PHE A 64 -1.46 1.14 7.95
C PHE A 64 -2.52 2.13 7.44
N SER A 65 -2.77 2.15 6.13
CA SER A 65 -3.77 3.02 5.51
C SER A 65 -5.17 2.80 6.10
N ILE A 66 -5.57 1.53 6.28
CA ILE A 66 -6.88 1.20 6.84
C ILE A 66 -6.94 1.50 8.34
N LYS A 67 -5.99 0.97 9.13
CA LYS A 67 -6.05 1.04 10.60
C LYS A 67 -5.75 2.43 11.16
N VAL A 68 -4.80 3.12 10.56
CA VAL A 68 -4.31 4.41 11.06
C VAL A 68 -4.98 5.55 10.32
N THR A 69 -4.96 5.54 8.99
CA THR A 69 -5.40 6.70 8.19
C THR A 69 -6.92 6.77 8.07
N MET A 70 -7.58 5.68 7.66
CA MET A 70 -9.05 5.68 7.50
C MET A 70 -9.78 5.65 8.84
N LEU A 71 -9.39 4.71 9.71
CA LEU A 71 -10.02 4.56 11.02
C LEU A 71 -9.62 5.65 12.02
N HIS A 72 -8.56 6.42 11.75
CA HIS A 72 -7.98 7.37 12.70
C HIS A 72 -7.61 6.69 14.03
N GLY A 73 -7.06 5.47 13.96
CA GLY A 73 -6.69 4.66 15.12
C GLY A 73 -7.88 4.10 15.93
N ARG A 74 -9.11 4.29 15.47
CA ARG A 74 -10.31 3.77 16.15
C ARG A 74 -10.54 2.29 15.85
N VAL A 75 -11.19 1.61 16.79
CA VAL A 75 -11.67 0.24 16.60
C VAL A 75 -12.99 0.21 15.82
N LEU A 76 -13.33 -0.97 15.28
CA LEU A 76 -14.64 -1.22 14.67
C LEU A 76 -15.76 -1.03 15.70
N ARG A 77 -16.93 -0.59 15.23
CA ARG A 77 -18.03 -0.16 16.11
C ARG A 77 -18.89 -1.33 16.57
N SER A 78 -19.12 -2.30 15.69
CA SER A 78 -19.99 -3.42 15.97
C SER A 78 -19.33 -4.46 16.88
N ARG A 79 -20.19 -5.12 17.65
CA ARG A 79 -19.87 -6.27 18.51
C ARG A 79 -20.49 -7.58 17.99
N ARG A 80 -21.07 -7.56 16.78
CA ARG A 80 -21.65 -8.74 16.12
C ARG A 80 -20.79 -9.12 14.92
N LEU A 81 -20.45 -10.41 14.81
CA LEU A 81 -19.58 -10.91 13.74
C LEU A 81 -20.05 -10.51 12.32
N PRO A 82 -21.34 -10.64 11.93
CA PRO A 82 -21.77 -10.29 10.57
C PRO A 82 -21.62 -8.79 10.26
N ASP A 83 -21.81 -7.93 11.25
CA ASP A 83 -21.65 -6.48 11.06
C ASP A 83 -20.17 -6.07 11.05
N ILE A 84 -19.32 -6.79 11.79
CA ILE A 84 -17.87 -6.62 11.74
C ILE A 84 -17.39 -6.92 10.32
N ASP A 85 -17.87 -8.00 9.71
CA ASP A 85 -17.57 -8.32 8.31
C ASP A 85 -18.01 -7.17 7.40
N GLN A 86 -19.22 -6.64 7.57
CA GLN A 86 -19.70 -5.50 6.81
C GLN A 86 -18.81 -4.26 6.97
N GLU A 87 -18.40 -3.92 8.19
CA GLU A 87 -17.49 -2.79 8.45
C GLU A 87 -16.13 -3.00 7.78
N VAL A 88 -15.57 -4.22 7.86
CA VAL A 88 -14.31 -4.57 7.21
C VAL A 88 -14.42 -4.47 5.69
N TYR A 89 -15.49 -5.02 5.09
CA TYR A 89 -15.71 -4.91 3.66
C TYR A 89 -15.90 -3.47 3.22
N ALA A 90 -16.63 -2.65 3.97
CA ALA A 90 -16.78 -1.22 3.67
C ALA A 90 -15.42 -0.50 3.65
N LEU A 91 -14.55 -0.74 4.63
CA LEU A 91 -13.19 -0.18 4.67
C LEU A 91 -12.36 -0.66 3.47
N LEU A 92 -12.40 -1.97 3.15
CA LEU A 92 -11.68 -2.52 2.01
C LEU A 92 -12.19 -1.94 0.68
N THR A 93 -13.50 -1.75 0.53
CA THR A 93 -14.08 -1.15 -0.67
C THR A 93 -13.61 0.28 -0.87
N VAL A 94 -13.63 1.11 0.18
CA VAL A 94 -13.14 2.50 0.09
C VAL A 94 -11.65 2.54 -0.22
N TYR A 95 -10.85 1.70 0.45
CA TYR A 95 -9.42 1.56 0.16
C TYR A 95 -9.18 1.21 -1.32
N GLN A 96 -9.83 0.16 -1.82
CA GLN A 96 -9.65 -0.30 -3.19
C GLN A 96 -10.13 0.73 -4.23
N ALA A 97 -11.21 1.46 -3.95
CA ALA A 97 -11.68 2.53 -4.81
C ALA A 97 -10.62 3.65 -4.95
N LEU A 98 -10.01 4.07 -3.83
CA LEU A 98 -8.95 5.08 -3.84
C LEU A 98 -7.69 4.59 -4.57
N VAL A 99 -7.28 3.34 -4.35
CA VAL A 99 -6.15 2.72 -5.07
C VAL A 99 -6.41 2.69 -6.58
N ARG A 100 -7.64 2.35 -6.99
CA ARG A 100 -8.01 2.33 -8.41
C ARG A 100 -8.01 3.72 -9.03
N ILE A 101 -8.56 4.72 -8.35
CA ILE A 101 -8.52 6.13 -8.80
C ILE A 101 -7.08 6.61 -8.93
N ALA A 102 -6.20 6.25 -7.99
CA ALA A 102 -4.78 6.55 -8.08
C ALA A 102 -4.13 5.88 -9.30
N GLY A 103 -4.43 4.60 -9.55
CA GLY A 103 -3.97 3.88 -10.74
C GLY A 103 -4.41 4.56 -12.04
N ASP A 104 -5.69 4.94 -12.14
CA ASP A 104 -6.23 5.65 -13.30
C ASP A 104 -5.59 7.05 -13.47
N ALA A 105 -5.24 7.72 -12.37
CA ALA A 105 -4.51 8.99 -12.39
C ALA A 105 -3.06 8.84 -12.90
N ILE A 106 -2.39 7.72 -12.61
CA ILE A 106 -1.07 7.38 -13.18
C ILE A 106 -1.20 7.13 -14.68
N LEU A 107 -2.13 6.25 -15.08
CA LEU A 107 -2.30 5.84 -16.47
C LEU A 107 -2.67 7.03 -17.37
N SER A 108 -3.43 7.99 -16.85
CA SER A 108 -3.78 9.22 -17.57
C SER A 108 -2.66 10.28 -17.61
N ARG A 109 -1.57 10.10 -16.85
CA ARG A 109 -0.47 11.08 -16.72
C ARG A 109 0.90 10.39 -16.82
N PRO A 110 1.48 10.26 -18.03
CA PRO A 110 2.74 9.54 -18.27
C PRO A 110 3.97 10.06 -17.50
N ARG A 111 3.88 11.26 -16.90
CA ARG A 111 4.96 11.89 -16.11
C ARG A 111 4.67 11.90 -14.59
N LEU A 112 3.66 11.15 -14.14
CA LEU A 112 3.36 10.94 -12.74
C LEU A 112 4.10 9.68 -12.27
N ASP A 113 5.04 9.89 -11.37
CA ASP A 113 5.81 8.83 -10.72
C ASP A 113 4.88 8.15 -9.67
N PRO A 114 4.61 6.83 -9.79
CA PRO A 114 3.71 6.10 -8.89
C PRO A 114 4.08 6.24 -7.41
N ASP A 115 5.37 6.36 -7.11
CA ASP A 115 5.90 6.49 -5.74
C ASP A 115 5.52 7.84 -5.10
N ARG A 116 4.95 8.77 -5.87
CA ARG A 116 4.57 10.11 -5.41
C ARG A 116 3.12 10.26 -5.04
N ILE A 117 2.35 9.18 -5.10
CA ILE A 117 0.93 9.19 -4.77
C ILE A 117 0.75 9.04 -3.27
N SER A 118 0.11 10.04 -2.67
CA SER A 118 -0.30 9.99 -1.27
C SER A 118 -1.72 9.45 -1.13
N PHE A 119 -1.87 8.32 -0.43
CA PHE A 119 -3.18 7.79 -0.04
C PHE A 119 -3.97 8.78 0.81
N THR A 120 -3.30 9.49 1.73
CA THR A 120 -3.93 10.50 2.60
C THR A 120 -4.58 11.61 1.78
N VAL A 121 -3.89 12.12 0.75
CA VAL A 121 -4.46 13.18 -0.10
C VAL A 121 -5.66 12.67 -0.90
N ALA A 122 -5.59 11.44 -1.42
CA ALA A 122 -6.73 10.82 -2.10
C ALA A 122 -7.94 10.66 -1.16
N LEU A 123 -7.72 10.25 0.08
CA LEU A 123 -8.76 10.08 1.10
C LEU A 123 -9.41 11.42 1.48
N GLU A 124 -8.62 12.45 1.78
CA GLU A 124 -9.17 13.78 2.13
C GLU A 124 -9.94 14.38 0.96
N ALA A 125 -9.44 14.24 -0.27
CA ALA A 125 -10.17 14.73 -1.43
C ALA A 125 -11.49 13.97 -1.68
N ALA A 126 -11.53 12.66 -1.39
CA ALA A 126 -12.77 11.89 -1.45
C ALA A 126 -13.76 12.37 -0.37
N ARG A 127 -13.26 12.64 0.84
CA ARG A 127 -14.04 13.18 1.94
C ARG A 127 -14.62 14.56 1.61
N ASP A 128 -13.82 15.44 1.02
CA ASP A 128 -14.25 16.77 0.58
C ASP A 128 -15.38 16.69 -0.44
N GLN A 129 -15.31 15.76 -1.39
CA GLN A 129 -16.41 15.58 -2.35
C GLN A 129 -17.71 15.15 -1.69
N VAL A 130 -17.65 14.28 -0.68
CA VAL A 130 -18.84 13.87 0.07
C VAL A 130 -19.38 15.04 0.90
N ILE A 131 -18.52 15.75 1.63
CA ILE A 131 -18.91 16.87 2.50
C ILE A 131 -19.53 18.01 1.69
N THR A 132 -18.93 18.35 0.55
CA THR A 132 -19.39 19.44 -0.32
C THR A 132 -20.53 19.01 -1.25
N ALA A 133 -20.92 17.74 -1.23
CA ALA A 133 -21.82 17.13 -2.21
C ALA A 133 -21.38 17.41 -3.68
N SER A 134 -20.08 17.56 -3.91
CA SER A 134 -19.52 17.83 -5.23
C SER A 134 -19.68 16.60 -6.12
N GLY A 135 -20.23 16.79 -7.33
CA GLY A 135 -20.37 15.70 -8.31
C GLY A 135 -21.44 14.66 -7.97
N VAL A 136 -22.30 14.91 -6.98
CA VAL A 136 -23.43 14.02 -6.61
C VAL A 136 -24.51 14.02 -7.70
N LEU A 137 -24.69 15.15 -8.39
CA LEU A 137 -25.51 15.22 -9.61
C LEU A 137 -24.61 14.95 -10.81
N ILE A 138 -24.87 13.85 -11.51
CA ILE A 138 -24.16 13.50 -12.75
C ILE A 138 -24.57 14.49 -13.84
N SER A 139 -23.80 15.56 -13.99
CA SER A 139 -23.93 16.49 -15.12
C SER A 139 -22.82 16.21 -16.12
N GLY A 140 -22.96 15.11 -16.87
CA GLY A 140 -22.03 14.73 -17.96
C GLY A 140 -21.29 13.41 -17.77
N ILE A 141 -20.32 13.13 -18.65
CA ILE A 141 -19.51 11.89 -18.62
C ILE A 141 -18.62 11.89 -17.39
N ALA A 142 -18.76 10.88 -16.53
CA ALA A 142 -17.86 10.66 -15.41
C ALA A 142 -16.46 10.30 -15.93
N VAL A 143 -15.51 11.22 -15.78
CA VAL A 143 -14.09 10.96 -16.10
C VAL A 143 -13.49 10.09 -14.99
N LEU A 144 -12.88 8.96 -15.35
CA LEU A 144 -12.27 7.99 -14.43
C LEU A 144 -11.30 8.63 -13.42
N THR A 145 -10.56 9.66 -13.84
CA THR A 145 -9.67 10.41 -12.94
C THR A 145 -10.44 11.27 -11.93
N GLY A 146 -11.61 11.82 -12.29
CA GLY A 146 -12.47 12.61 -11.40
C GLY A 146 -11.78 13.79 -10.70
N ALA A 147 -12.43 14.39 -9.71
CA ALA A 147 -11.79 15.43 -8.88
C ALA A 147 -10.80 14.85 -7.84
N ILE A 148 -10.98 13.58 -7.40
CA ILE A 148 -10.05 12.88 -6.50
C ILE A 148 -8.70 12.61 -7.21
N GLY A 149 -8.70 12.06 -8.42
CA GLY A 149 -7.45 11.85 -9.16
C GLY A 149 -6.79 13.15 -9.62
N ARG A 150 -7.53 14.27 -9.70
CA ARG A 150 -6.96 15.62 -9.94
C ARG A 150 -6.32 16.23 -8.71
N SER A 151 -6.83 15.95 -7.51
CA SER A 151 -6.27 16.46 -6.26
C SER A 151 -5.02 15.73 -5.81
N ILE A 152 -4.78 14.48 -6.27
CA ILE A 152 -3.52 13.74 -6.04
C ILE A 152 -2.36 14.58 -6.62
N PRO A 153 -1.54 15.22 -5.77
CA PRO A 153 -0.47 16.09 -6.20
C PRO A 153 0.77 15.27 -6.58
N ARG A 154 1.63 15.84 -7.43
CA ARG A 154 3.05 15.45 -7.47
C ARG A 154 3.64 15.82 -6.10
N CYS A 155 4.00 14.84 -5.27
CA CYS A 155 5.23 14.83 -4.44
C CYS A 155 5.13 13.88 -3.24
N VAL A 156 5.88 12.79 -3.31
CA VAL A 156 6.78 12.34 -2.23
C VAL A 156 8.15 12.21 -2.91
N PRO A 157 9.24 12.76 -2.38
CA PRO A 157 10.50 12.65 -3.06
C PRO A 157 11.12 11.26 -2.83
N ARG A 158 11.67 10.70 -3.91
CA ARG A 158 12.11 9.30 -4.02
C ARG A 158 13.20 8.96 -3.00
N ALA A 159 13.13 7.76 -2.43
CA ALA A 159 14.33 7.07 -1.99
C ALA A 159 14.86 6.16 -3.11
N SER A 160 16.04 6.43 -3.68
CA SER A 160 16.57 5.57 -4.75
C SER A 160 17.33 4.40 -4.15
N THR A 161 16.83 3.19 -4.35
CA THR A 161 17.57 1.95 -4.10
C THR A 161 18.49 1.71 -5.30
N ARG A 162 19.80 1.81 -5.10
CA ARG A 162 20.82 1.34 -6.05
C ARG A 162 21.70 0.33 -5.33
#